data_AF-K9E2W6-F1
#
_entry.id   AF-K9E2W6-F1
#
_cell.length_a   1.000
_cell.length_b   1.000
_cell.length_c   1.000
_cell.angle_alpha   90.00
_cell.angle_beta   90.00
_cell.angle_gamma   90.00
#
_symmetry.space_group_name_H-M   'P 1'
#
loop_
_entity.id
_entity.type
_entity.pdbx_description
1 polymer ?
#
loop_
_entity_poly.entity_id
_entity_poly.type
_entity_poly.pdbx_seq_one_letter_code
_entity_poly.pdbx_strand_id
1 'polypeptide(L)'
;MLLAVLSLSSCYDRSVLDDKGLNYFMPIAENVQYTQDNATVTLTWKIPTEVPEEFIRPIAVQIQVVENDIYRDRITLVNEETSHAFTIDPAKKYRYIVKLVGTFTGDAQETGRTSSVTSKGVIIKIE
;
A
#
# COMPACT_ATOMS: atom_id res chain seq x y z
N MET A 1 -31.49 -25.02 -19.59
CA MET A 1 -31.43 -23.60 -19.23
C MET A 1 -30.14 -23.41 -18.44
N LEU A 2 -29.08 -22.90 -19.10
CA LEU A 2 -27.74 -22.79 -18.53
C LEU A 2 -27.68 -21.47 -17.74
N LEU A 3 -27.61 -21.55 -16.41
CA LEU A 3 -27.56 -20.39 -15.53
C LEU A 3 -26.13 -19.81 -15.57
N ALA A 4 -25.93 -18.77 -16.38
CA ALA A 4 -24.66 -18.05 -16.44
C ALA A 4 -24.48 -17.23 -15.15
N VAL A 5 -23.61 -17.70 -14.26
CA VAL A 5 -23.18 -16.95 -13.08
C VAL A 5 -22.26 -15.84 -13.56
N LEU A 6 -22.80 -14.62 -13.69
CA LEU A 6 -22.02 -13.41 -13.87
C LEU A 6 -21.27 -13.13 -12.57
N SER A 7 -20.06 -13.67 -12.46
CA SER A 7 -19.09 -13.20 -11.49
C SER A 7 -18.74 -11.76 -11.83
N LEU A 8 -19.41 -10.81 -11.18
CA LEU A 8 -18.96 -9.44 -11.06
C LEU A 8 -17.65 -9.45 -10.28
N SER A 9 -16.55 -9.81 -10.96
CA SER A 9 -15.23 -9.36 -10.55
C SER A 9 -15.28 -7.84 -10.68
N SER A 10 -15.69 -7.18 -9.60
CA SER A 10 -15.43 -5.76 -9.42
C SER A 10 -13.92 -5.62 -9.45
N CYS A 11 -13.38 -5.41 -10.64
CA CYS A 11 -12.07 -4.82 -10.83
C CYS A 11 -12.18 -3.44 -10.19
N TYR A 12 -11.95 -3.38 -8.88
CA TYR A 12 -11.78 -2.14 -8.15
C TYR A 12 -10.54 -1.48 -8.73
N ASP A 13 -10.75 -0.74 -9.82
CA ASP A 13 -9.70 -0.06 -10.55
C ASP A 13 -9.28 1.18 -9.75
N ARG A 14 -8.55 0.93 -8.67
CA ARG A 14 -7.93 1.99 -7.84
C ARG A 14 -6.78 2.68 -8.56
N SER A 15 -6.41 2.27 -9.78
CA SER A 15 -5.34 2.92 -10.54
C SER A 15 -5.65 4.39 -10.77
N VAL A 16 -6.92 4.75 -11.01
CA VAL A 16 -7.38 6.14 -11.17
C VAL A 16 -7.27 6.97 -9.88
N LEU A 17 -7.39 6.34 -8.70
CA LEU A 17 -7.26 7.05 -7.42
C LEU A 17 -5.80 7.28 -7.01
N ASP A 18 -4.93 6.35 -7.43
CA ASP A 18 -3.50 6.38 -7.15
C ASP A 18 -2.73 7.24 -8.16
N ASP A 19 -3.24 7.37 -9.40
CA ASP A 19 -2.73 8.29 -10.41
C ASP A 19 -3.08 9.74 -10.03
N LYS A 20 -2.04 10.56 -9.85
CA LYS A 20 -2.18 11.99 -9.55
C LYS A 20 -2.12 12.87 -10.80
N GLY A 21 -2.06 12.27 -11.99
CA GLY A 21 -1.86 12.97 -13.25
C GLY A 21 -0.51 13.69 -13.30
N LEU A 22 0.45 13.22 -12.49
CA LEU A 22 1.83 13.70 -12.45
C LEU A 22 2.69 12.72 -13.23
N ASN A 23 3.70 13.20 -13.96
CA ASN A 23 4.66 12.33 -14.67
C ASN A 23 5.69 11.67 -13.73
N TYR A 24 5.34 11.52 -12.45
CA TYR A 24 6.18 10.98 -11.40
C TYR A 24 5.55 9.72 -10.83
N PHE A 25 6.32 8.64 -10.77
CA PHE A 25 5.84 7.33 -10.34
C PHE A 25 6.69 6.83 -9.18
N MET A 26 6.05 6.65 -8.02
CA MET A 26 6.69 5.99 -6.90
C MET A 26 6.74 4.47 -7.15
N PRO A 27 7.92 3.83 -7.05
CA PRO A 27 8.02 2.38 -7.23
C PRO A 27 7.26 1.65 -6.12
N ILE A 28 6.82 0.41 -6.41
CA ILE A 28 6.07 -0.41 -5.46
C ILE A 28 6.99 -0.99 -4.38
N ALA A 29 6.42 -1.34 -3.23
CA ALA A 29 7.15 -2.11 -2.22
C ALA A 29 7.50 -3.50 -2.77
N GLU A 30 8.73 -3.94 -2.56
CA GLU A 30 9.23 -5.24 -3.02
C GLU A 30 9.16 -6.29 -1.92
N ASN A 31 9.11 -7.57 -2.31
CA ASN A 31 9.20 -8.71 -1.39
C ASN A 31 8.25 -8.58 -0.18
N VAL A 32 7.03 -8.09 -0.42
CA VAL A 32 6.03 -7.96 0.64
C VAL A 32 5.61 -9.36 1.08
N GLN A 33 5.86 -9.66 2.34
CA GLN A 33 5.60 -10.96 2.96
C GLN A 33 4.97 -10.77 4.34
N TYR A 34 4.50 -11.87 4.92
CA TYR A 34 4.05 -11.87 6.29
C TYR A 34 4.44 -13.15 7.01
N THR A 35 4.61 -13.05 8.32
CA THR A 35 4.67 -14.18 9.24
C THR A 35 3.54 -14.04 10.24
N GLN A 36 2.92 -15.16 10.60
CA GLN A 36 1.85 -15.18 11.59
C GLN A 36 2.24 -16.07 12.77
N ASP A 37 2.11 -15.54 13.97
CA ASP A 37 2.20 -16.27 15.23
C ASP A 37 0.94 -15.99 16.05
N ASN A 38 0.06 -16.98 16.11
CA ASN A 38 -1.26 -16.88 16.76
C ASN A 38 -2.06 -15.67 16.25
N ALA A 39 -2.28 -14.69 17.13
CA ALA A 39 -3.01 -13.45 16.89
C ALA A 39 -2.10 -12.30 16.44
N THR A 40 -0.81 -12.54 16.19
CA THR A 40 0.15 -11.53 15.75
C THR A 40 0.56 -11.81 14.31
N VAL A 41 0.39 -10.80 13.45
CA VAL A 41 0.85 -10.81 12.07
C VAL A 41 1.95 -9.78 11.93
N THR A 42 3.12 -10.20 11.49
CA THR A 42 4.22 -9.29 11.15
C THR A 42 4.32 -9.22 9.64
N LEU A 43 4.07 -8.04 9.08
CA LEU A 43 4.34 -7.73 7.68
C LEU A 43 5.80 -7.33 7.53
N THR A 44 6.43 -7.75 6.44
CA THR A 44 7.76 -7.32 6.03
C THR A 44 7.75 -6.92 4.56
N TRP A 45 8.57 -5.95 4.19
CA TRP A 45 8.71 -5.49 2.81
C TRP A 45 10.10 -4.88 2.60
N LYS A 46 10.45 -4.63 1.34
CA LYS A 46 11.64 -3.88 0.95
C LYS A 46 11.23 -2.61 0.21
N ILE A 47 11.95 -1.54 0.51
CA ILE A 47 11.91 -0.31 -0.28
C ILE A 47 12.94 -0.50 -1.41
N PRO A 48 12.56 -0.32 -2.69
CA PRO A 48 13.48 -0.41 -3.81
C PRO A 48 14.70 0.49 -3.60
N THR A 49 15.88 0.02 -4.03
CA THR A 49 17.10 0.83 -3.97
C THR A 49 17.00 2.02 -4.93
N GLU A 50 16.46 1.77 -6.12
CA GLU A 50 16.23 2.76 -7.17
C GLU A 50 14.91 3.50 -6.92
N VAL A 51 14.96 4.47 -6.00
CA VAL A 51 13.90 5.47 -5.84
C VAL A 51 14.34 6.74 -6.58
N PRO A 52 13.47 7.34 -7.41
CA PRO A 52 13.80 8.58 -8.14
C PRO A 52 14.26 9.72 -7.20
N GLU A 53 15.22 10.51 -7.66
CA GLU A 53 15.86 11.59 -6.87
C GLU A 53 14.91 12.76 -6.56
N GLU A 54 13.84 12.91 -7.34
CA GLU A 54 12.73 13.82 -7.03
C GLU A 54 12.01 13.52 -5.71
N PHE A 55 12.27 12.37 -5.05
CA PHE A 55 11.68 12.03 -3.76
C PHE A 55 12.65 12.21 -2.59
N ILE A 56 12.18 12.89 -1.55
CA ILE A 56 12.88 13.05 -0.28
C ILE A 56 12.91 11.70 0.46
N ARG A 57 14.11 11.29 0.88
CA ARG A 57 14.31 10.24 1.88
C ARG A 57 14.33 10.83 3.29
N PRO A 58 13.82 10.13 4.32
CA PRO A 58 13.32 8.76 4.30
C PRO A 58 11.97 8.60 3.57
N ILE A 59 11.83 7.51 2.82
CA ILE A 59 10.56 7.11 2.20
C ILE A 59 9.59 6.61 3.27
N ALA A 60 8.35 7.10 3.22
CA ALA A 60 7.30 6.66 4.11
C ALA A 60 6.56 5.44 3.53
N VAL A 61 6.04 4.58 4.40
CA VAL A 61 5.22 3.43 4.03
C VAL A 61 3.83 3.60 4.61
N GLN A 62 2.82 3.51 3.75
CA GLN A 62 1.42 3.52 4.13
C GLN A 62 0.86 2.11 4.04
N ILE A 63 0.22 1.65 5.12
CA ILE A 63 -0.45 0.35 5.18
C ILE A 63 -1.93 0.58 5.40
N GLN A 64 -2.77 0.13 4.47
CA GLN A 64 -4.21 0.13 4.64
C GLN A 64 -4.66 -1.21 5.19
N VAL A 65 -5.45 -1.18 6.26
CA VAL A 65 -5.99 -2.38 6.93
C VAL A 65 -7.45 -2.53 6.54
N VAL A 66 -7.78 -3.69 6.00
CA VAL A 66 -9.14 -4.07 5.62
C VAL A 66 -9.51 -5.33 6.38
N GLU A 67 -10.53 -5.26 7.23
CA GLU A 67 -11.04 -6.37 8.04
C GLU A 67 -12.41 -6.78 7.50
N ASN A 68 -12.62 -8.05 7.17
CA ASN A 68 -13.88 -8.58 6.61
C ASN A 68 -14.42 -7.71 5.47
N ASP A 69 -13.53 -7.35 4.54
CA ASP A 69 -13.80 -6.46 3.40
C ASP A 69 -14.17 -4.99 3.74
N ILE A 70 -14.10 -4.61 5.02
CA ILE A 70 -14.35 -3.24 5.48
C ILE A 70 -13.00 -2.55 5.74
N TYR A 71 -12.79 -1.38 5.11
CA TYR A 71 -11.65 -0.53 5.41
C TYR A 71 -11.71 -0.08 6.88
N ARG A 72 -10.67 -0.41 7.65
CA ARG A 72 -10.60 -0.12 9.08
C ARG A 72 -9.67 1.01 9.40
N ASP A 73 -8.45 0.96 8.85
CA ASP A 73 -7.39 1.85 9.28
C ASP A 73 -6.36 2.10 8.18
N ARG A 74 -5.55 3.13 8.40
CA ARG A 74 -4.40 3.50 7.58
C ARG A 74 -3.27 4.00 8.46
N ILE A 75 -2.23 3.19 8.52
CA ILE A 75 -1.00 3.49 9.23
C ILE A 75 0.00 4.11 8.25
N THR A 76 0.80 5.06 8.74
CA THR A 76 1.90 5.67 7.99
C THR A 76 3.16 5.59 8.83
N LEU A 77 4.20 4.97 8.28
CA LEU A 77 5.51 4.76 8.89
C LEU A 77 6.51 5.65 8.14
N VAL A 78 7.21 6.55 8.82
CA VAL A 78 7.91 7.68 8.14
C VAL A 78 9.42 7.51 8.00
N ASN A 79 10.01 6.47 8.59
CA ASN A 79 11.47 6.32 8.70
C ASN A 79 12.02 5.14 7.88
N GLU A 80 11.53 4.93 6.66
CA GLU A 80 11.90 3.77 5.82
C GLU A 80 11.73 2.44 6.56
N GLU A 81 10.70 2.34 7.40
CA GLU A 81 10.40 1.09 8.09
C GLU A 81 10.14 -0.02 7.07
N THR A 82 10.62 -1.21 7.38
CA THR A 82 10.56 -2.40 6.51
C THR A 82 9.75 -3.53 7.13
N SER A 83 9.17 -3.29 8.31
CA SER A 83 8.28 -4.24 8.98
C SER A 83 7.29 -3.52 9.89
N HIS A 84 6.14 -4.16 10.12
CA HIS A 84 5.18 -3.73 11.13
C HIS A 84 4.34 -4.90 11.62
N ALA A 85 4.09 -4.94 12.92
CA ALA A 85 3.30 -5.99 13.56
C ALA A 85 1.87 -5.52 13.84
N PHE A 86 0.91 -6.40 13.61
CA PHE A 86 -0.50 -6.19 13.82
C PHE A 86 -1.04 -7.27 14.74
N THR A 87 -1.90 -6.87 15.67
CA THR A 87 -2.74 -7.82 16.40
C THR A 87 -4.04 -8.03 15.64
N ILE A 88 -4.38 -9.28 15.36
CA ILE A 88 -5.56 -9.69 14.62
C ILE A 88 -6.46 -10.58 15.47
N ASP A 89 -7.74 -10.62 15.11
CA ASP A 89 -8.66 -11.67 15.56
C ASP A 89 -8.58 -12.85 14.57
N PRO A 90 -8.11 -14.05 14.98
CA PRO A 90 -7.99 -15.20 14.07
C PRO A 90 -9.31 -15.66 13.45
N ALA A 91 -10.46 -15.24 13.97
CA ALA A 91 -11.77 -15.55 13.39
C ALA A 91 -12.16 -14.63 12.22
N LYS A 92 -11.36 -13.60 11.93
CA LYS A 92 -11.64 -12.59 10.90
C LYS A 92 -10.65 -12.64 9.76
N LYS A 93 -11.09 -12.19 8.59
CA LYS A 93 -10.27 -12.08 7.38
C LYS A 93 -9.64 -10.70 7.30
N TYR A 94 -8.35 -10.64 7.00
CA TYR A 94 -7.63 -9.38 6.85
C TYR A 94 -7.04 -9.25 5.46
N ARG A 95 -7.05 -8.03 4.93
CA ARG A 95 -6.25 -7.64 3.77
C ARG A 95 -5.44 -6.41 4.12
N TYR A 96 -4.15 -6.51 3.91
CA TYR A 96 -3.21 -5.41 4.08
C TYR A 96 -2.77 -4.91 2.71
N ILE A 97 -2.78 -3.60 2.51
CA ILE A 97 -2.35 -2.97 1.26
C ILE A 97 -1.17 -2.06 1.58
N VAL A 98 0.02 -2.50 1.19
CA VAL A 98 1.28 -1.77 1.44
C VAL A 98 1.57 -0.86 0.26
N LYS A 99 1.80 0.43 0.54
CA LYS A 99 2.13 1.48 -0.43
C LYS A 99 3.33 2.26 0.05
N LEU A 100 4.32 2.46 -0.81
CA LEU A 100 5.34 3.48 -0.59
C LEU A 100 4.79 4.87 -0.91
N VAL A 101 5.20 5.86 -0.12
CA VAL A 101 4.83 7.26 -0.23
C VAL A 101 6.10 8.08 -0.43
N GLY A 102 6.24 8.66 -1.61
CA GLY A 102 7.32 9.59 -1.94
C GLY A 102 6.84 11.02 -1.76
N THR A 103 7.56 11.81 -0.97
CA THR A 103 7.34 13.27 -0.87
C THR A 103 8.32 13.95 -1.80
N PHE A 104 7.87 14.89 -2.62
CA PHE A 104 8.72 15.58 -3.58
C PHE A 104 9.77 16.46 -2.89
N THR A 105 10.94 16.58 -3.52
CA THR A 105 11.89 17.66 -3.21
C THR A 105 11.28 19.01 -3.57
N GLY A 106 11.77 20.10 -2.98
CA GLY A 106 11.25 21.45 -3.26
C GLY A 106 11.31 21.83 -4.74
N ASP A 107 12.33 21.35 -5.45
CA ASP A 107 12.53 21.64 -6.88
C ASP A 107 11.61 20.80 -7.78
N ALA A 108 11.27 19.58 -7.37
CA ALA A 108 10.37 18.69 -8.11
C ALA A 108 8.88 18.98 -7.82
N GLN A 109 8.58 19.67 -6.71
CA GLN A 109 7.21 19.99 -6.35
C GLN A 109 6.65 21.13 -7.23
N GLU A 110 5.71 20.80 -8.11
CA GLU A 110 4.94 21.79 -8.86
C GLU A 110 4.01 22.61 -7.93
N THR A 111 4.07 23.94 -8.03
CA THR A 111 3.22 24.83 -7.23
C THR A 111 1.74 24.59 -7.52
N GLY A 112 0.94 24.40 -6.45
CA GLY A 112 -0.50 24.12 -6.57
C GLY A 112 -0.82 22.65 -6.88
N ARG A 113 0.18 21.75 -6.88
CA ARG A 113 0.01 20.29 -6.97
C ARG A 113 0.30 19.64 -5.62
N THR A 114 -0.04 18.35 -5.52
CA THR A 114 0.23 17.57 -4.31
C THR A 114 1.74 17.46 -4.06
N SER A 115 2.14 17.50 -2.80
CA SER A 115 3.54 17.37 -2.38
C SER A 115 4.01 15.91 -2.28
N SER A 116 3.13 14.93 -2.50
CA SER A 116 3.48 13.52 -2.42
C SER A 116 2.68 12.64 -3.36
N VAL A 117 3.26 11.49 -3.68
CA VAL A 117 2.63 10.44 -4.49
C VAL A 117 2.73 9.11 -3.79
N THR A 118 1.72 8.26 -4.01
CA THR A 118 1.70 6.90 -3.49
C THR A 118 1.90 5.92 -4.63
N SER A 119 2.73 4.92 -4.41
CA SER A 119 2.86 3.78 -5.32
C SER A 119 1.58 2.95 -5.38
N LYS A 120 1.49 2.07 -6.39
CA LYS A 120 0.47 1.04 -6.43
C LYS A 120 0.56 0.15 -5.19
N GLY A 121 -0.59 -0.23 -4.65
CA GLY A 121 -0.66 -1.06 -3.45
C GLY A 121 -0.34 -2.53 -3.72
N VAL A 122 0.54 -3.11 -2.92
CA VAL A 122 0.77 -4.56 -2.86
C VAL A 122 -0.14 -5.16 -1.81
N ILE A 123 -0.92 -6.17 -2.18
CA ILE A 123 -1.99 -6.73 -1.35
C ILE A 123 -1.53 -8.04 -0.74
N ILE A 124 -1.60 -8.15 0.59
CA ILE A 124 -1.48 -9.39 1.36
C ILE A 124 -2.85 -9.74 1.92
N LYS A 125 -3.26 -11.00 1.77
CA LYS A 125 -4.49 -11.52 2.36
C LYS A 125 -4.14 -12.51 3.46
N ILE A 126 -4.85 -12.44 4.57
CA ILE A 126 -4.74 -13.35 5.70
C ILE A 126 -6.14 -13.91 5.94
N GLU A 127 -6.23 -15.23 5.87
CA GLU A 127 -7.48 -16.00 5.89
C GLU A 127 -7.58 -16.90 7.12
#